data_AF-A0A402A9L3-F1
#
_entry.id   AF-A0A402A9L3-F1
#
_cell.length_a   1.000
_cell.length_b   1.000
_cell.length_c   1.000
_cell.angle_alpha   90.00
_cell.angle_beta   90.00
_cell.angle_gamma   90.00
#
_symmetry.space_group_name_H-M   'P 1'
#
loop_
_entity.id
_entity.type
_entity.pdbx_description
1 polymer ?
#
loop_
_entity_poly.entity_id
_entity_poly.type
_entity_poly.pdbx_seq_one_letter_code
_entity_poly.pdbx_strand_id
1 'polypeptide(L)'
;MPSGYPGHTDKVRSVLYSPDGTLIASGSYDRTVRIWDATSYACIYTLYGHDDWVRSVSFDHDGKTVASASRDGTVICWEVSSGRQLRALRNERPYEGMKIHGVMGISPLQETTLKLLGADPHA
;
A
#
# COMPACT_ATOMS: atom_id res chain seq x y z
N MET A 1 20.47 -8.88 25.02
CA MET A 1 20.66 -9.15 23.58
C MET A 1 19.31 -8.97 22.90
N PRO A 2 19.07 -8.01 22.00
CA PRO A 2 17.83 -8.02 21.25
C PRO A 2 17.93 -9.12 20.19
N SER A 3 17.28 -10.25 20.45
CA SER A 3 17.02 -11.31 19.46
C SER A 3 15.91 -10.83 18.51
N GLY A 4 16.17 -9.79 17.74
CA GLY A 4 15.21 -9.24 16.79
C GLY A 4 15.44 -9.85 15.42
N TYR A 5 14.73 -10.92 15.07
CA TYR A 5 14.68 -11.34 13.66
C TYR A 5 13.98 -10.24 12.86
N PRO A 6 14.55 -9.78 11.73
CA PRO A 6 13.97 -8.72 10.90
C PRO A 6 12.80 -9.29 10.08
N GLY A 7 11.75 -9.73 10.75
CA GLY A 7 10.54 -10.30 10.18
C GLY A 7 9.39 -9.31 10.09
N HIS A 8 8.29 -9.75 9.47
CA HIS A 8 7.00 -9.09 9.62
C HIS A 8 6.52 -9.15 11.08
N THR A 9 5.85 -8.11 11.55
CA THR A 9 5.34 -8.01 12.93
C THR A 9 3.90 -8.49 13.09
N ASP A 10 3.28 -8.92 11.98
CA ASP A 10 1.94 -9.51 11.93
C ASP A 10 1.90 -10.58 10.82
N LYS A 11 0.73 -11.19 10.63
CA LYS A 11 0.47 -12.27 9.67
C LYS A 11 0.90 -11.88 8.26
N VAL A 12 1.80 -12.68 7.71
CA VAL A 12 2.15 -12.64 6.29
C VAL A 12 1.01 -13.27 5.50
N ARG A 13 0.49 -12.53 4.52
CA ARG A 13 -0.69 -12.95 3.74
C ARG A 13 -0.34 -13.39 2.33
N SER A 14 0.75 -12.91 1.78
CA SER A 14 1.18 -13.19 0.40
C SER A 14 2.70 -13.23 0.32
N VAL A 15 3.22 -14.15 -0.50
CA VAL A 15 4.65 -14.30 -0.80
C VAL A 15 4.82 -14.77 -2.24
N LEU A 16 5.81 -14.24 -2.95
CA LEU A 16 6.17 -14.65 -4.31
C LEU A 16 7.67 -14.51 -4.52
N TYR A 17 8.22 -15.39 -5.35
CA TYR A 17 9.57 -15.21 -5.91
C TYR A 17 9.55 -14.26 -7.10
N SER A 18 10.67 -13.58 -7.34
CA SER A 18 10.92 -12.90 -8.61
C SER A 18 11.03 -13.93 -9.75
N PRO A 19 10.82 -13.52 -11.01
CA PRO A 19 10.89 -14.44 -12.17
C PRO A 19 12.23 -15.16 -12.32
N ASP A 20 13.34 -14.51 -11.95
CA ASP A 20 14.69 -15.06 -11.95
C ASP A 20 15.02 -15.85 -10.66
N GLY A 21 14.11 -15.86 -9.68
CA GLY A 21 14.27 -16.55 -8.41
C GLY A 21 15.27 -15.92 -7.44
N THR A 22 15.83 -14.75 -7.75
CA THR A 22 16.86 -14.11 -6.92
C THR A 22 16.30 -13.34 -5.73
N LEU A 23 15.01 -12.98 -5.79
CA LEU A 23 14.33 -12.19 -4.76
C LEU A 23 13.03 -12.84 -4.32
N ILE A 24 12.59 -12.48 -3.12
CA ILE A 24 11.27 -12.79 -2.59
C ILE A 24 10.58 -11.47 -2.26
N ALA A 25 9.29 -11.35 -2.57
CA ALA A 25 8.43 -10.29 -2.08
C ALA A 25 7.39 -10.87 -1.13
N SER A 26 7.10 -10.19 -0.02
CA SER A 26 6.04 -10.57 0.91
C SER A 26 5.19 -9.38 1.32
N GLY A 27 3.89 -9.62 1.51
CA GLY A 27 2.92 -8.64 2.00
C GLY A 27 2.26 -9.10 3.29
N SER A 28 2.07 -8.18 4.24
CA SER A 28 1.63 -8.49 5.61
C SER A 28 0.53 -7.56 6.13
N TYR A 29 -0.13 -8.05 7.17
CA TYR A 29 -1.10 -7.27 7.96
C TYR A 29 -0.42 -6.18 8.82
N ASP A 30 0.91 -6.19 8.93
CA ASP A 30 1.66 -5.05 9.48
C ASP A 30 1.71 -3.83 8.54
N ARG A 31 1.03 -3.93 7.38
CA ARG A 31 0.87 -2.89 6.35
C ARG A 31 2.14 -2.63 5.54
N THR A 32 3.13 -3.51 5.66
CA THR A 32 4.37 -3.40 4.89
C THR A 32 4.45 -4.45 3.78
N VAL A 33 5.19 -4.09 2.73
CA VAL A 33 5.75 -5.05 1.77
C VAL A 33 7.23 -5.19 2.10
N ARG A 34 7.77 -6.40 2.02
CA ARG A 34 9.21 -6.63 2.19
C ARG A 34 9.79 -7.32 0.97
N ILE A 35 11.01 -6.92 0.63
CA ILE A 35 11.82 -7.56 -0.41
C ILE A 35 13.01 -8.23 0.27
N TRP A 36 13.26 -9.48 -0.09
CA TRP A 36 14.29 -10.32 0.49
C TRP A 36 15.21 -10.86 -0.59
N ASP A 37 16.48 -11.03 -0.25
CA ASP A 37 17.41 -11.80 -1.07
C ASP A 37 17.09 -13.29 -0.90
N ALA A 38 16.89 -14.02 -1.99
CA ALA A 38 16.49 -15.43 -1.96
C ALA A 38 17.64 -16.38 -1.56
N THR A 39 18.89 -15.91 -1.60
CA THR A 39 20.07 -16.75 -1.30
C THR A 39 20.45 -16.67 0.17
N SER A 40 20.52 -15.45 0.69
CA SER A 40 20.90 -15.12 2.06
C SER A 40 19.70 -15.00 3.00
N TYR A 41 18.48 -14.88 2.46
CA TYR A 41 17.23 -14.63 3.20
C TYR A 41 17.25 -13.34 4.03
N ALA A 42 18.15 -12.40 3.69
CA ALA A 42 18.21 -11.09 4.31
C ALA A 42 17.11 -10.18 3.76
N CYS A 43 16.50 -9.38 4.64
CA CYS A 43 15.57 -8.33 4.23
C CYS A 43 16.36 -7.19 3.58
N ILE A 44 16.12 -6.93 2.30
CA ILE A 44 16.75 -5.84 1.56
C ILE A 44 15.97 -4.55 1.78
N TYR A 45 14.64 -4.62 1.65
CA TYR A 45 13.77 -3.45 1.80
C TYR A 45 12.54 -3.77 2.65
N THR A 46 12.14 -2.79 3.47
CA THR A 46 10.80 -2.70 4.05
C THR A 46 10.11 -1.48 3.45
N LEU A 47 9.04 -1.73 2.72
CA LEU A 47 8.32 -0.74 1.92
C LEU A 47 7.08 -0.29 2.70
N TYR A 48 7.03 1.01 2.98
CA TYR A 48 5.96 1.67 3.71
C TYR A 48 5.14 2.53 2.74
N GLY A 49 3.81 2.47 2.85
CA GLY A 49 2.92 3.30 2.04
C GLY A 49 1.46 2.87 2.05
N HIS A 50 1.17 1.63 2.45
CA HIS A 50 -0.20 1.19 2.67
C HIS A 50 -0.71 1.61 4.05
N ASP A 51 -1.97 2.04 4.11
CA ASP A 51 -2.63 2.47 5.35
C ASP A 51 -3.35 1.32 6.07
N ASP A 52 -3.54 0.20 5.37
CA ASP A 52 -4.20 -1.02 5.86
C ASP A 52 -3.47 -2.27 5.33
N TRP A 53 -3.99 -3.45 5.65
CA TRP A 53 -3.37 -4.75 5.38
C TRP A 53 -3.02 -4.97 3.92
N VAL A 54 -1.77 -5.38 3.68
CA VAL A 54 -1.34 -5.86 2.37
C VAL A 54 -1.84 -7.29 2.18
N ARG A 55 -2.64 -7.50 1.14
CA ARG A 55 -3.29 -8.78 0.86
C ARG A 55 -2.60 -9.58 -0.23
N SER A 56 -1.94 -8.90 -1.15
CA SER A 56 -1.24 -9.54 -2.26
C SER A 56 -0.03 -8.73 -2.67
N VAL A 57 1.01 -9.44 -3.10
CA VAL A 57 2.14 -8.90 -3.84
C VAL A 57 2.25 -9.61 -5.19
N SER A 58 2.95 -9.02 -6.16
CA SER A 58 3.27 -9.63 -7.46
C SER A 58 4.48 -8.94 -8.09
N PHE A 59 5.41 -9.69 -8.66
CA PHE A 59 6.45 -9.13 -9.52
C PHE A 59 5.92 -8.92 -10.94
N ASP A 60 6.48 -7.94 -11.64
CA ASP A 60 6.36 -7.88 -13.09
C ASP A 60 7.20 -8.98 -13.76
N HIS A 61 7.05 -9.12 -15.08
CA HIS A 61 7.69 -10.19 -15.85
C HIS A 61 9.23 -10.13 -15.81
N ASP A 62 9.79 -8.93 -15.67
CA ASP A 62 11.24 -8.70 -15.62
C ASP A 62 11.80 -8.71 -14.18
N GLY A 63 10.96 -8.80 -13.15
CA GLY A 63 11.38 -8.70 -11.75
C GLY A 63 11.85 -7.32 -11.29
N LYS A 64 11.63 -6.27 -12.09
CA LYS A 64 12.07 -4.89 -11.79
C LYS A 64 11.08 -4.13 -10.92
N THR A 65 9.82 -4.54 -10.96
CA THR A 65 8.73 -3.88 -10.25
C THR A 65 7.99 -4.89 -9.39
N VAL A 66 7.61 -4.48 -8.18
CA VAL A 66 6.61 -5.20 -7.36
C VAL A 66 5.33 -4.38 -7.31
N ALA A 67 4.20 -5.00 -7.58
CA ALA A 67 2.88 -4.46 -7.26
C ALA A 67 2.38 -5.06 -5.95
N SER A 68 1.81 -4.23 -5.09
CA SER A 68 1.14 -4.67 -3.86
C SER A 68 -0.28 -4.13 -3.80
N ALA A 69 -1.22 -4.96 -3.35
CA ALA A 69 -2.62 -4.61 -3.20
C ALA A 69 -3.03 -4.68 -1.72
N SER A 70 -3.75 -3.66 -1.26
CA SER A 70 -4.10 -3.49 0.14
C SER A 70 -5.61 -3.33 0.37
N ARG A 71 -6.02 -3.59 1.61
CA ARG A 71 -7.39 -3.32 2.07
C ARG A 71 -7.74 -1.83 2.05
N ASP A 72 -6.76 -0.94 2.01
CA ASP A 72 -6.96 0.52 1.91
C ASP A 72 -7.52 0.97 0.55
N GLY A 73 -7.69 0.03 -0.40
CA GLY A 73 -8.25 0.29 -1.73
C GLY A 73 -7.21 0.77 -2.73
N THR A 74 -5.92 0.71 -2.39
CA THR A 74 -4.82 1.09 -3.27
C THR A 74 -4.05 -0.13 -3.77
N VAL A 75 -3.47 0.03 -4.97
CA VAL A 75 -2.38 -0.79 -5.48
C VAL A 75 -1.15 0.09 -5.59
N ILE A 76 -0.04 -0.28 -4.96
CA ILE A 76 1.22 0.48 -5.04
C ILE A 76 2.23 -0.32 -5.86
N CYS A 77 2.88 0.34 -6.82
CA CYS A 77 4.00 -0.19 -7.59
C CYS A 77 5.31 0.33 -7.01
N TRP A 78 6.27 -0.57 -6.82
CA TRP A 78 7.56 -0.33 -6.18
C TRP A 78 8.69 -0.72 -7.13
N GLU A 79 9.71 0.12 -7.20
CA GLU A 79 10.96 -0.19 -7.91
C GLU A 79 11.84 -1.09 -7.06
N VAL A 80 12.18 -2.27 -7.58
CA VAL A 80 12.92 -3.30 -6.83
C VAL A 80 14.36 -2.87 -6.54
N SER A 81 15.01 -2.15 -7.46
CA SER A 81 16.41 -1.75 -7.31
C SER A 81 16.65 -0.68 -6.25
N SER A 82 15.61 0.04 -5.82
CA SER A 82 15.72 1.15 -4.88
C SER A 82 14.77 1.06 -3.68
N GLY A 83 13.74 0.20 -3.76
CA GLY A 83 12.63 0.17 -2.80
C GLY A 83 11.72 1.40 -2.88
N ARG A 84 11.84 2.24 -3.91
CA ARG A 84 11.06 3.47 -4.02
C ARG A 84 9.65 3.19 -4.55
N GLN A 85 8.67 3.89 -4.00
CA GLN A 85 7.33 3.94 -4.59
C GLN A 85 7.35 4.64 -5.96
N LEU A 86 6.86 3.95 -6.98
CA LEU A 86 6.72 4.47 -8.35
C LEU A 86 5.36 5.12 -8.57
N ARG A 87 4.29 4.45 -8.14
CA ARG A 87 2.91 4.88 -8.38
C ARG A 87 1.97 4.25 -7.37
N ALA A 88 0.99 5.01 -6.92
CA ALA A 88 -0.19 4.49 -6.23
C ALA A 88 -1.39 4.58 -7.16
N LEU A 89 -2.07 3.46 -7.37
CA LEU A 89 -3.29 3.34 -8.14
C LEU A 89 -4.44 3.23 -7.15
N ARG A 90 -5.43 4.10 -7.30
CA ARG A 90 -6.66 4.07 -6.51
C ARG A 90 -7.79 4.65 -7.35
N ASN A 91 -9.01 4.21 -7.08
CA ASN A 91 -10.18 4.93 -7.59
C ASN A 91 -10.36 6.22 -6.81
N GLU A 92 -10.92 7.23 -7.47
CA GLU A 92 -11.43 8.41 -6.80
C GLU A 92 -12.52 7.99 -5.82
N ARG A 93 -12.40 8.42 -4.55
CA ARG A 93 -13.48 8.16 -3.60
C ARG A 93 -14.67 9.02 -4.02
N PRO A 94 -15.92 8.52 -3.94
CA PRO A 94 -17.10 9.21 -4.46
C PRO A 94 -17.30 10.66 -3.98
N TYR A 95 -16.72 11.00 -2.83
CA TYR A 95 -16.83 12.31 -2.20
C TYR A 95 -15.54 13.13 -2.30
N GLU A 96 -14.43 12.55 -2.73
CA GLU A 96 -13.15 13.24 -2.84
C GLU A 96 -13.22 14.30 -3.93
N GLY A 97 -13.02 15.57 -3.57
CA GLY A 97 -13.19 16.71 -4.47
C GLY A 97 -14.64 17.08 -4.78
N MET A 98 -15.63 16.42 -4.14
CA MET A 98 -17.03 16.77 -4.31
C MET A 98 -17.27 18.19 -3.79
N LYS A 99 -17.71 19.10 -4.66
CA LYS A 99 -18.05 20.46 -4.27
C LYS A 99 -19.34 20.46 -3.46
N ILE A 100 -19.26 20.89 -2.20
CA ILE A 100 -20.42 20.98 -1.30
C ILE A 100 -20.78 22.44 -0.93
N HIS A 101 -20.12 23.41 -1.56
CA HIS A 101 -20.43 24.82 -1.39
C HIS A 101 -21.86 25.13 -1.89
N GLY A 102 -22.67 25.82 -1.06
CA GLY A 102 -24.02 26.25 -1.43
C GLY A 102 -25.08 25.13 -1.49
N VAL A 103 -24.74 23.90 -1.10
CA VAL A 103 -25.71 22.80 -1.03
C VAL A 103 -26.71 23.07 0.10
N MET A 104 -27.99 23.21 -0.25
CA MET A 104 -29.07 23.40 0.73
C MET A 104 -29.65 22.07 1.22
N GLY A 105 -30.12 22.04 2.47
CA GLY A 105 -30.85 20.88 3.03
C GLY A 105 -29.98 19.81 3.68
N ILE A 106 -28.66 20.02 3.78
CA ILE A 106 -27.75 19.18 4.56
C ILE A 106 -27.53 19.77 5.96
N SER A 107 -27.45 18.92 6.98
CA SER A 107 -27.15 19.33 8.35
C SER A 107 -25.65 19.57 8.55
N PRO A 108 -25.24 20.33 9.60
CA PRO A 108 -23.82 20.50 9.94
C PRO A 108 -23.08 19.18 10.15
N LEU A 109 -23.76 18.14 10.66
CA LEU A 109 -23.19 16.80 10.82
C LEU A 109 -22.94 16.13 9.46
N GLN A 110 -23.91 16.22 8.54
CA GLN A 110 -23.77 15.69 7.18
C GLN A 110 -22.63 16.39 6.43
N GLU A 111 -22.51 17.72 6.58
CA GLU A 111 -21.41 18.49 6.00
C GLU A 111 -20.06 18.05 6.58
N THR A 112 -19.99 17.82 7.89
CA THR A 112 -18.78 17.30 8.56
C THR A 112 -18.42 15.90 8.06
N THR A 113 -19.40 15.01 7.90
CA THR A 113 -19.19 13.68 7.33
C THR A 113 -18.69 13.76 5.89
N LEU A 114 -19.26 14.62 5.05
CA LEU A 114 -18.82 14.78 3.65
C LEU A 114 -17.38 15.30 3.57
N LYS A 115 -16.99 16.27 4.42
CA LYS A 115 -15.61 16.73 4.53
C LYS A 115 -14.65 15.60 4.93
N LEU A 116 -15.03 14.76 5.90
CA LEU A 116 -14.25 13.57 6.28
C LEU A 116 -14.08 12.57 5.14
N LEU A 117 -15.04 12.52 4.20
CA LEU A 117 -14.99 11.67 3.02
C LEU A 117 -14.24 12.30 1.85
N GLY A 118 -13.75 13.54 2.00
CA GLY A 118 -12.90 14.24 1.03
C GLY A 118 -13.60 15.35 0.23
N ALA A 119 -14.83 15.74 0.59
CA ALA A 119 -15.54 16.81 -0.09
C ALA A 119 -14.88 18.18 0.14
N ASP A 120 -14.90 19.03 -0.89
CA ASP A 120 -14.33 20.38 -0.87
C ASP A 120 -15.45 21.43 -0.63
N PRO A 121 -15.45 22.12 0.52
CA PRO A 121 -16.41 23.17 0.83
C PRO A 121 -16.03 24.55 0.27
N HIS A 122 -14.84 24.70 -0.33
CA HIS A 122 -14.23 26.00 -0.68
C HIS A 122 -14.12 26.28 -2.19
N ALA A 123 -14.77 25.47 -3.05
CA ALA A 123 -14.62 25.52 -4.51
C ALA A 123 -15.88 25.93 -5.30
#